data_AF-A0A8T3X9B0-F1
#
_entry.id   AF-A0A8T3X9B0-F1
#
_cell.length_a   1.000
_cell.length_b   1.000
_cell.length_c   1.000
_cell.angle_alpha   90.00
_cell.angle_beta   90.00
_cell.angle_gamma   90.00
#
_symmetry.space_group_name_H-M   'P 1'
#
loop_
_entity.id
_entity.type
_entity.pdbx_description
1 polymer ?
#
loop_
_entity_poly.entity_id
_entity_poly.type
_entity_poly.pdbx_seq_one_letter_code
_entity_poly.pdbx_strand_id
1 'polypeptide(L)'
;MIKLVRLLDRLDMAEVPAAALYMERHLDRTPVILYDIIRPDDLEIELWGKMDTLNPGGSFKDRGAEYFMKKRMESGELQYGDTVVTAS
;
A
#
# COMPACT_ATOMS: atom_id res chain seq x y z
N MET A 1 13.35 -24.93 11.89
CA MET A 1 14.27 -23.78 12.08
C MET A 1 13.55 -22.56 11.51
N ILE A 2 13.18 -21.57 12.31
CA ILE A 2 12.45 -20.38 11.82
C ILE A 2 13.48 -19.39 11.27
N LYS A 3 13.39 -19.06 9.98
CA LYS A 3 14.23 -18.02 9.36
C LYS A 3 13.63 -16.67 9.69
N LEU A 4 14.22 -15.96 10.65
CA LEU A 4 13.79 -14.61 11.01
C LEU A 4 14.35 -13.62 9.98
N VAL A 5 13.49 -13.07 9.12
CA VAL A 5 13.87 -12.00 8.21
C VAL A 5 13.46 -10.66 8.80
N ARG A 6 14.43 -9.80 9.14
CA ARG A 6 14.15 -8.46 9.69
C ARG A 6 13.82 -7.47 8.57
N LEU A 7 12.74 -6.71 8.72
CA LEU A 7 12.47 -5.49 7.95
C LEU A 7 13.36 -4.37 8.49
N LEU A 8 14.62 -4.30 8.05
CA LEU A 8 15.50 -3.17 8.37
C LEU A 8 16.10 -2.49 7.13
N ASP A 9 15.77 -2.97 5.93
CA ASP A 9 16.18 -2.29 4.71
C ASP A 9 15.42 -0.98 4.61
N ARG A 10 16.15 0.14 4.55
CA ARG A 10 15.57 1.45 4.26
C ARG A 10 14.84 1.35 2.91
N LEU A 11 13.57 1.70 2.90
CA LEU A 11 12.81 1.87 1.66
C LEU A 11 13.46 3.00 0.86
N ASP A 12 13.85 2.69 -0.38
CA ASP A 12 14.31 3.72 -1.31
C ASP A 12 13.06 4.35 -1.94
N MET A 13 12.98 5.68 -1.96
CA MET A 13 11.87 6.40 -2.59
C MET A 13 11.78 6.09 -4.10
N ALA A 14 12.86 5.66 -4.73
CA ALA A 14 12.85 5.16 -6.10
C ALA A 14 12.04 3.86 -6.28
N GLU A 15 11.74 3.12 -5.22
CA GLU A 15 10.91 1.91 -5.27
C GLU A 15 9.41 2.23 -5.37
N VAL A 16 8.98 3.42 -4.94
CA VAL A 16 7.55 3.79 -4.91
C VAL A 16 6.90 3.77 -6.30
N PRO A 17 7.51 4.35 -7.36
CA PRO A 17 6.95 4.25 -8.72
C PRO A 17 6.84 2.80 -9.22
N ALA A 18 7.84 1.96 -8.93
CA ALA A 18 7.83 0.56 -9.33
C ALA A 18 6.71 -0.22 -8.62
N ALA A 19 6.50 0.07 -7.33
CA ALA A 19 5.39 -0.48 -6.56
C ALA A 19 4.04 -0.04 -7.14
N ALA A 20 3.86 1.25 -7.44
CA ALA A 20 2.63 1.79 -8.01
C ALA A 20 2.28 1.15 -9.36
N LEU A 21 3.24 1.03 -10.27
CA LEU A 21 3.06 0.38 -11.59
C LEU A 21 2.64 -1.10 -11.45
N TYR A 22 3.18 -1.80 -10.47
CA TYR A 22 2.81 -3.19 -10.22
C TYR A 22 1.35 -3.33 -9.73
N MET A 23 0.93 -2.46 -8.82
CA MET A 23 -0.38 -2.49 -8.15
C MET A 23 -1.51 -1.85 -8.98
N GLU A 24 -1.17 -1.09 -10.02
CA GLU A 24 -2.11 -0.28 -10.80
C GLU A 24 -3.28 -1.10 -11.36
N ARG A 25 -3.09 -2.40 -11.60
CA ARG A 25 -4.13 -3.23 -12.22
C ARG A 25 -5.28 -3.60 -11.28
N HIS A 26 -5.09 -3.59 -9.96
CA HIS A 26 -6.03 -4.22 -9.04
C HIS A 26 -6.07 -3.67 -7.59
N LEU A 27 -5.13 -2.82 -7.15
CA LEU A 27 -5.11 -2.25 -5.79
C LEU A 27 -5.00 -0.72 -5.72
N ASP A 28 -4.58 0.00 -6.75
CA ASP A 28 -4.38 1.47 -6.65
C ASP A 28 -5.45 2.30 -7.39
N ARG A 29 -6.48 1.62 -7.92
CA ARG A 29 -7.57 2.26 -8.68
C ARG A 29 -8.75 2.70 -7.82
N THR A 30 -8.50 3.03 -6.56
CA THR A 30 -9.54 3.61 -5.72
C THR A 30 -9.87 5.03 -6.17
N PRO A 31 -11.15 5.41 -6.17
CA PRO A 31 -11.56 6.73 -6.63
C PRO A 31 -11.01 7.82 -5.71
N VAL A 32 -10.77 8.99 -6.30
CA VAL A 32 -10.59 10.24 -5.58
C VAL A 32 -11.91 10.98 -5.70
N ILE A 33 -12.54 11.26 -4.57
CA ILE A 33 -13.85 11.91 -4.51
C ILE A 33 -13.69 13.27 -3.84
N LEU A 34 -14.44 14.27 -4.31
CA LEU A 34 -14.64 15.47 -3.53
C LEU A 34 -15.41 15.05 -2.28
N TYR A 35 -14.76 15.19 -1.12
CA TYR A 35 -15.32 14.81 0.16
C TYR A 35 -16.12 15.98 0.74
N ASP A 36 -15.57 17.19 0.70
CA ASP A 36 -16.25 18.39 1.19
C ASP A 36 -15.69 19.67 0.57
N ILE A 37 -16.43 20.77 0.67
CA ILE A 37 -15.95 22.13 0.37
C ILE A 37 -16.05 22.97 1.65
N ILE A 38 -14.90 23.29 2.23
CA ILE A 38 -14.80 24.08 3.46
C ILE A 38 -14.65 25.55 3.08
N ARG A 39 -15.50 26.42 3.64
CA ARG A 39 -15.51 27.86 3.36
C ARG A 39 -15.27 28.71 4.62
N PRO A 40 -14.04 28.78 5.16
CA PRO A 40 -13.72 29.72 6.22
C PRO A 40 -13.43 31.11 5.63
N ASP A 41 -14.05 32.14 6.20
CA ASP A 41 -13.89 33.56 5.82
C ASP A 41 -14.02 33.81 4.30
N ASP A 42 -12.92 34.20 3.64
CA ASP A 42 -12.77 34.50 2.21
C ASP A 42 -12.02 33.40 1.42
N LEU A 43 -11.84 32.22 2.03
CA LEU A 43 -11.16 31.07 1.42
C LEU A 43 -12.16 29.96 1.06
N GLU A 44 -12.02 29.38 -0.12
CA GLU A 44 -12.72 28.15 -0.51
C GLU A 44 -11.69 27.01 -0.62
N ILE A 45 -11.87 25.95 0.17
CA ILE A 45 -10.99 24.78 0.21
C ILE A 45 -11.80 23.56 -0.22
N GLU A 46 -11.36 22.89 -1.29
CA GLU A 46 -11.87 21.57 -1.64
C GLU A 46 -11.08 20.48 -0.90
N LEU A 47 -11.78 19.67 -0.11
CA LEU A 47 -11.23 18.50 0.53
C LEU A 47 -11.53 17.28 -0.34
N TRP A 48 -10.48 16.61 -0.80
CA TRP A 48 -10.57 15.41 -1.62
C TRP A 48 -10.17 14.16 -0.83
N GLY A 49 -10.98 13.11 -0.91
CA GLY A 49 -10.71 11.82 -0.27
C GLY A 49 -10.24 10.79 -1.28
N LYS A 50 -9.06 10.19 -1.06
CA LYS A 50 -8.61 8.96 -1.76
C LYS A 50 -9.22 7.76 -1.04
N MET A 51 -10.09 7.03 -1.72
CA MET A 51 -10.96 6.02 -1.10
C MET A 51 -10.28 4.66 -0.92
N ASP A 52 -9.17 4.60 -0.18
CA ASP A 52 -8.42 3.36 0.07
C ASP A 52 -9.19 2.29 0.85
N THR A 53 -10.31 2.66 1.46
CA THR A 53 -11.26 1.70 2.03
C THR A 53 -11.92 0.80 0.99
N LEU A 54 -11.81 1.16 -0.30
CA LEU A 54 -12.35 0.38 -1.42
C LEU A 54 -11.32 -0.57 -2.05
N ASN A 55 -10.11 -0.66 -1.48
CA ASN A 55 -9.21 -1.76 -1.83
C ASN A 55 -9.84 -3.11 -1.39
N PRO A 56 -9.46 -4.25 -2.00
CA PRO A 56 -10.05 -5.56 -1.70
C PRO A 56 -10.08 -5.97 -0.22
N GLY A 57 -9.03 -5.65 0.53
CA GLY A 57 -8.89 -5.87 1.98
C GLY A 57 -9.42 -4.71 2.83
N GLY A 58 -10.03 -3.69 2.20
CA GLY A 58 -10.74 -2.60 2.86
C GLY A 58 -9.86 -1.49 3.43
N SER A 59 -8.57 -1.43 3.05
CA SER A 59 -7.67 -0.36 3.50
C SER A 59 -6.47 -0.16 2.58
N PHE A 60 -5.67 0.86 2.87
CA PHE A 60 -4.40 1.10 2.17
C PHE A 60 -3.35 0.00 2.41
N LYS A 61 -3.51 -0.83 3.45
CA LYS A 61 -2.51 -1.84 3.85
C LYS A 61 -2.30 -2.91 2.78
N ASP A 62 -3.29 -3.15 1.93
CA ASP A 62 -3.21 -4.11 0.82
C ASP A 62 -1.99 -3.85 -0.07
N ARG A 63 -1.67 -2.57 -0.30
CA ARG A 63 -0.55 -2.14 -1.13
C ARG A 63 0.80 -2.60 -0.55
N GLY A 64 1.00 -2.32 0.73
CA GLY A 64 2.24 -2.67 1.44
C GLY A 64 2.40 -4.17 1.60
N ALA A 65 1.29 -4.86 1.92
CA ALA A 65 1.29 -6.32 2.03
C ALA A 65 1.63 -6.98 0.68
N GLU A 66 0.99 -6.55 -0.41
CA GLU A 66 1.23 -7.15 -1.72
C GLU A 66 2.67 -6.90 -2.21
N TYR A 67 3.16 -5.66 -2.11
CA TYR A 67 4.51 -5.34 -2.54
C TYR A 67 5.58 -6.08 -1.71
N PHE A 68 5.37 -6.21 -0.40
CA PHE A 68 6.23 -7.03 0.47
C PHE A 68 6.27 -8.49 0.01
N MET A 69 5.09 -9.10 -0.19
CA MET A 69 4.99 -10.48 -0.65
C MET A 69 5.69 -10.67 -2.00
N LYS A 70 5.42 -9.79 -2.97
CA LYS A 70 6.07 -9.82 -4.30
C LYS A 70 7.59 -9.84 -4.17
N LYS A 71 8.17 -8.85 -3.47
CA LYS A 71 9.63 -8.70 -3.38
C LYS A 71 10.30 -9.91 -2.73
N ARG A 72 9.68 -10.47 -1.68
CA ARG A 72 10.25 -11.61 -0.95
C ARG A 72 10.06 -12.95 -1.65
N MET A 73 8.98 -13.10 -2.42
CA MET A 73 8.80 -14.24 -3.30
C MET A 73 9.82 -14.19 -4.46
N GLU A 74 10.05 -13.02 -5.06
CA GLU A 74 11.03 -12.84 -6.15
C GLU A 74 12.48 -13.01 -5.69
N SER A 75 12.83 -12.57 -4.48
CA SER A 75 14.17 -12.79 -3.91
C SER A 75 14.40 -14.23 -3.43
N GLY A 76 13.34 -15.06 -3.39
CA GLY A 76 13.38 -16.41 -2.83
C GLY A 76 13.49 -16.46 -1.31
N GLU A 77 13.29 -15.32 -0.63
CA GLU A 77 13.25 -15.25 0.84
C GLU A 77 11.94 -15.82 1.42
N LEU A 78 10.85 -15.78 0.65
CA LEU A 78 9.59 -16.46 0.90
C LEU A 78 9.29 -17.44 -0.24
N GLN A 79 8.69 -18.57 0.11
CA GLN A 79 8.23 -19.59 -0.83
C GLN A 79 6.80 -20.02 -0.51
N TYR A 80 6.14 -20.65 -1.48
CA TYR A 80 4.84 -21.27 -1.24
C TYR A 80 4.93 -22.32 -0.13
N GLY A 81 4.03 -22.21 0.85
CA GLY A 81 4.03 -23.06 2.04
C GLY A 81 4.72 -22.44 3.25
N ASP A 82 5.48 -21.35 3.07
CA ASP A 82 5.99 -20.59 4.21
C ASP A 82 4.86 -19.92 5.00
N THR A 83 5.11 -19.67 6.28
CA THR A 83 4.20 -18.96 7.17
C THR A 83 4.69 -17.53 7.42
N VAL A 84 3.85 -16.55 7.10
CA VAL A 84 4.10 -15.13 7.40
C VAL A 84 3.40 -14.77 8.70
N VAL A 85 4.14 -14.22 9.65
CA VAL A 85 3.61 -13.71 10.92
C VAL A 85 3.76 -12.19 10.93
N THR A 86 2.68 -11.50 11.27
CA THR A 86 2.63 -10.04 11.36
C THR A 86 1.96 -9.61 12.66
N ALA A 87 2.22 -8.37 13.07
CA ALA A 87 1.47 -7.66 14.09
C ALA A 87 0.97 -6.36 13.43
N SER A 88 -0.35 -6.18 13.39
CA SER A 88 -0.99 -5.16 12.54
C SER A 88 -1.98 -4.28 13.29
#